data_AF-A0A2E4I116-F1
#
_entry.id   AF-A0A2E4I116-F1
#
_cell.length_a   1.000
_cell.length_b   1.000
_cell.length_c   1.000
_cell.angle_alpha   90.00
_cell.angle_beta   90.00
_cell.angle_gamma   90.00
#
_symmetry.space_group_name_H-M   'P 1'
#
loop_
_entity.id
_entity.type
_entity.pdbx_description
1 polymer ?
#
loop_
_entity_poly.entity_id
_entity_poly.type
_entity_poly.pdbx_seq_one_letter_code
_entity_poly.pdbx_strand_id
1 'polypeptide(L)'
;MENWIGIGIWIAVGCMVGLLMRKIISRSEETPGHLPILLVLSSFGATIGGMLGVGIFEFQEPAALSPGGMAGAIFFSFFISFIYRWGIRGLL
;
A
#
# COMPACT_ATOMS: atom_id res chain seq x y z
N MET A 1 2.99 4.26 -21.72
CA MET A 1 1.72 4.79 -21.18
C MET A 1 1.09 3.82 -20.20
N GLU A 2 0.96 2.54 -20.56
CA GLU A 2 0.35 1.50 -19.73
C GLU A 2 0.99 1.33 -18.33
N ASN A 3 2.31 1.31 -18.23
CA ASN A 3 2.99 1.20 -16.93
C ASN A 3 2.76 2.40 -16.00
N TRP A 4 2.62 3.62 -16.57
CA TRP A 4 2.28 4.80 -15.78
C TRP A 4 0.86 4.74 -15.22
N ILE A 5 -0.07 4.17 -16.00
CA ILE A 5 -1.44 3.89 -15.53
C ILE A 5 -1.42 2.83 -14.42
N GLY A 6 -0.62 1.78 -14.58
CA GLY A 6 -0.44 0.75 -13.55
C GLY A 6 0.09 1.30 -12.22
N ILE A 7 1.07 2.20 -12.26
CA ILE A 7 1.57 2.88 -11.05
C ILE A 7 0.46 3.74 -10.42
N GLY A 8 -0.34 4.45 -11.23
CA GLY A 8 -1.51 5.18 -10.73
C GLY A 8 -2.53 4.26 -10.05
N ILE A 9 -2.74 3.06 -10.59
CA ILE A 9 -3.60 2.03 -9.99
C ILE A 9 -3.01 1.52 -8.67
N TRP A 10 -1.70 1.28 -8.58
CA TRP A 10 -1.05 0.90 -7.33
C TRP A 10 -1.27 1.93 -6.22
N ILE A 11 -1.16 3.23 -6.53
CA ILE A 11 -1.45 4.30 -5.57
C ILE A 11 -2.91 4.24 -5.11
N ALA A 12 -3.86 4.12 -6.05
CA ALA A 12 -5.28 4.01 -5.72
C ALA A 12 -5.58 2.77 -4.85
N VAL A 13 -4.98 1.63 -5.17
CA VAL A 13 -5.04 0.39 -4.38
C VAL A 13 -4.45 0.62 -2.99
N GLY A 14 -3.31 1.30 -2.89
CA GLY A 14 -2.69 1.64 -1.63
C GLY A 14 -3.60 2.48 -0.73
N CYS A 15 -4.22 3.53 -1.28
CA CYS A 15 -5.26 4.30 -0.58
C CYS A 15 -6.42 3.42 -0.11
N MET A 16 -6.94 2.55 -0.98
CA MET A 16 -8.06 1.67 -0.66
C MET A 16 -7.71 0.69 0.48
N VAL A 17 -6.51 0.10 0.43
CA VAL A 17 -5.99 -0.77 1.48
C VAL A 17 -5.78 0.00 2.79
N GLY A 18 -5.27 1.23 2.75
CA GLY A 18 -5.14 2.09 3.92
C GLY A 18 -6.49 2.37 4.61
N LEU A 19 -7.54 2.66 3.83
CA LEU A 19 -8.90 2.83 4.33
C LEU A 19 -9.48 1.53 4.90
N LEU A 20 -9.28 0.40 4.23
CA LEU A 20 -9.66 -0.91 4.74
C LEU A 20 -8.97 -1.20 6.07
N MET A 21 -7.68 -0.90 6.16
CA MET A 21 -6.89 -1.15 7.35
C MET A 21 -7.33 -0.28 8.54
N ARG A 22 -7.72 0.97 8.28
CA ARG A 22 -8.38 1.83 9.27
C ARG A 22 -9.67 1.20 9.82
N LYS A 23 -10.46 0.56 8.96
CA LYS A 23 -11.69 -0.11 9.37
C LYS A 23 -11.42 -1.39 10.18
N ILE A 24 -10.42 -2.17 9.77
CA ILE A 24 -10.01 -3.41 10.46
C ILE A 24 -9.44 -3.09 11.85
N ILE A 25 -8.58 -2.07 11.94
CA ILE A 25 -7.99 -1.61 13.21
C ILE A 25 -8.50 -0.19 13.51
N SER A 26 -9.77 -0.13 13.89
CA SER A 26 -10.41 1.10 14.37
C SER A 26 -9.90 1.46 15.76
N ARG A 27 -9.68 2.76 16.01
CA ARG A 27 -9.35 3.30 17.34
C ARG A 27 -10.18 4.54 17.65
N SER A 28 -10.71 4.60 18.86
CA SER A 28 -11.52 5.73 19.34
C SER A 28 -10.70 7.00 19.60
N GLU A 29 -9.38 6.88 19.80
CA GLU A 29 -8.46 7.99 20.09
C GLU A 29 -7.71 8.50 18.84
N GLU A 30 -8.27 8.31 17.65
CA GLU A 30 -7.61 8.70 16.41
C GLU A 30 -7.53 10.24 16.31
N THR A 31 -6.37 10.82 16.62
CA THR A 31 -6.19 12.26 16.48
C THR A 31 -6.34 12.69 15.01
N PRO A 32 -6.94 13.86 14.76
CA PRO A 32 -7.10 14.39 13.42
C PRO A 32 -5.71 14.63 12.80
N GLY A 33 -5.38 13.87 11.75
CA GLY A 33 -4.09 13.93 11.05
C GLY A 33 -3.49 12.57 10.69
N HIS A 34 -3.82 11.51 11.43
CA HIS A 34 -3.28 10.17 11.14
C HIS A 34 -3.83 9.53 9.86
N LEU A 35 -5.04 9.93 9.44
CA LEU A 35 -5.65 9.39 8.21
C LEU A 35 -4.83 9.75 6.97
N PRO A 36 -4.51 11.03 6.68
CA PRO A 36 -3.63 11.38 5.57
C PRO A 36 -2.30 10.63 5.58
N ILE A 37 -1.65 10.52 6.75
CA ILE A 37 -0.37 9.80 6.89
C ILE A 37 -0.53 8.32 6.53
N LEU A 38 -1.58 7.67 7.03
CA LEU A 38 -1.86 6.28 6.70
C LEU A 38 -2.04 6.08 5.19
N LEU A 39 -2.79 6.96 4.53
CA LEU A 39 -3.04 6.86 3.08
C LEU A 39 -1.77 7.09 2.26
N VAL A 40 -0.90 8.02 2.68
CA VAL A 40 0.39 8.27 2.01
C VAL A 40 1.30 7.05 2.19
N LEU A 41 1.43 6.53 3.41
CA LEU A 41 2.27 5.37 3.70
C LEU A 41 1.79 4.11 2.97
N SER A 42 0.48 3.86 2.95
CA SER A 42 -0.09 2.70 2.27
C SER A 42 0.08 2.80 0.75
N SER A 43 -0.11 3.98 0.17
CA SER A 43 0.18 4.26 -1.25
C SER A 43 1.65 4.06 -1.60
N PHE A 44 2.55 4.56 -0.76
CA PHE A 44 3.98 4.40 -0.96
C PHE A 44 4.38 2.92 -0.84
N GLY A 45 3.86 2.21 0.16
CA GLY A 45 4.02 0.77 0.29
C GLY A 45 3.54 0.02 -0.95
N ALA A 46 2.39 0.39 -1.51
CA ALA A 46 1.88 -0.20 -2.75
C ALA A 46 2.84 -0.01 -3.93
N THR A 47 3.43 1.18 -4.08
CA THR A 47 4.39 1.42 -5.17
C THR A 47 5.69 0.63 -5.01
N ILE A 48 6.22 0.52 -3.79
CA ILE A 48 7.42 -0.29 -3.51
C ILE A 48 7.12 -1.76 -3.78
N GLY A 49 6.02 -2.27 -3.22
CA GLY A 49 5.60 -3.65 -3.42
C GLY A 49 5.34 -3.98 -4.88
N GLY A 50 4.71 -3.06 -5.62
CA GLY A 50 4.46 -3.24 -7.05
C GLY A 50 5.75 -3.34 -7.85
N MET A 51 6.70 -2.44 -7.63
CA MET A 51 8.00 -2.48 -8.30
C MET A 51 8.79 -3.75 -7.97
N LEU A 52 8.77 -4.18 -6.70
CA LEU A 52 9.41 -5.43 -6.27
C LEU A 52 8.73 -6.66 -6.88
N GLY A 53 7.40 -6.68 -6.91
CA GLY A 53 6.61 -7.76 -7.48
C GLY A 53 6.91 -7.97 -8.95
N VAL A 54 6.88 -6.90 -9.74
CA VAL A 54 7.27 -6.93 -11.17
C VAL A 54 8.72 -7.39 -11.32
N GLY A 55 9.63 -6.86 -10.49
CA GLY A 55 11.05 -7.22 -10.56
C GLY A 55 11.34 -8.69 -10.25
N ILE A 56 10.53 -9.34 -9.41
CA ILE A 56 10.71 -10.75 -9.02
C ILE A 56 10.06 -11.70 -10.02
N PHE A 57 8.84 -11.40 -10.47
CA PHE A 57 8.01 -12.36 -11.22
C PHE A 57 7.94 -12.07 -12.73
N GLU A 58 8.10 -10.82 -13.15
CA GLU A 58 7.94 -10.40 -14.55
C GLU A 58 9.14 -9.59 -15.07
N PHE A 59 10.36 -9.97 -14.65
CA PHE A 59 11.59 -9.26 -14.99
C PHE A 59 11.86 -9.13 -16.50
N GLN A 60 11.50 -10.15 -17.29
CA GLN A 60 11.75 -10.18 -18.74
C GLN A 60 10.76 -9.32 -19.53
N GLU A 61 9.51 -9.24 -19.07
CA GLU A 61 8.44 -8.45 -19.69
C GLU A 61 7.74 -7.61 -18.60
N PRO A 62 8.35 -6.46 -18.21
CA PRO A 62 7.89 -5.69 -17.07
C PRO A 62 6.55 -4.98 -17.36
N ALA A 63 5.48 -5.53 -16.81
CA ALA A 63 4.14 -4.97 -16.86
C ALA A 63 3.66 -4.58 -15.46
N ALA A 64 3.31 -3.31 -15.24
CA ALA A 64 2.87 -2.83 -13.93
C ALA A 64 1.55 -3.49 -13.46
N LEU A 65 0.70 -3.91 -14.39
CA LEU A 65 -0.55 -4.61 -14.09
C LEU A 65 -0.38 -6.14 -14.06
N SER A 66 0.85 -6.63 -14.02
CA SER A 66 1.12 -8.06 -13.87
C SER A 66 0.55 -8.60 -12.55
N PRO A 67 0.28 -9.92 -12.48
CA PRO A 67 -0.09 -10.56 -11.22
C PRO A 67 0.93 -10.32 -10.11
N GLY A 68 2.23 -10.41 -10.40
CA GLY A 68 3.31 -10.15 -9.45
C GLY A 68 3.31 -8.71 -8.93
N GLY A 69 3.20 -7.72 -9.82
CA GLY A 69 3.11 -6.31 -9.46
C GLY A 69 1.89 -6.00 -8.59
N MET A 70 0.71 -6.49 -8.97
CA MET A 70 -0.50 -6.26 -8.19
C MET A 70 -0.47 -6.96 -6.82
N ALA A 71 0.00 -8.22 -6.77
CA ALA A 71 0.14 -8.95 -5.52
C ALA A 71 1.14 -8.26 -4.58
N GLY A 72 2.29 -7.84 -5.11
CA GLY A 72 3.29 -7.09 -4.36
C GLY A 72 2.76 -5.78 -3.82
N ALA A 73 2.04 -5.01 -4.65
CA ALA A 73 1.44 -3.73 -4.25
C ALA A 73 0.43 -3.89 -3.12
N ILE A 74 -0.48 -4.88 -3.23
CA ILE A 74 -1.47 -5.16 -2.18
C ILE A 74 -0.77 -5.58 -0.89
N PHE A 75 0.16 -6.53 -0.99
CA PHE A 75 0.86 -7.09 0.17
C PHE A 75 1.63 -6.02 0.95
N PHE A 76 2.49 -5.24 0.28
CA PHE A 76 3.27 -4.21 0.96
C PHE A 76 2.41 -3.06 1.48
N SER A 77 1.35 -2.67 0.76
CA SER A 77 0.40 -1.69 1.27
C SER A 77 -0.22 -2.15 2.59
N PHE A 78 -0.66 -3.41 2.66
CA PHE A 78 -1.17 -4.01 3.88
C PHE A 78 -0.12 -4.05 4.99
N PHE A 79 1.08 -4.50 4.66
CA PHE A 79 2.18 -4.62 5.61
C PHE A 79 2.57 -3.27 6.23
N ILE A 80 2.78 -2.23 5.41
CA ILE A 80 3.11 -0.89 5.89
C ILE A 80 1.96 -0.27 6.70
N SER A 81 0.72 -0.41 6.21
CA SER A 81 -0.46 0.08 6.93
C SER A 81 -0.62 -0.60 8.29
N PHE A 82 -0.35 -1.91 8.35
CA PHE A 82 -0.37 -2.70 9.57
C PHE A 82 0.72 -2.26 10.55
N ILE A 83 1.97 -2.12 10.09
CA ILE A 83 3.08 -1.65 10.92
C ILE A 83 2.77 -0.26 11.48
N TYR A 84 2.27 0.67 10.68
CA TYR A 84 1.95 2.01 11.16
C TYR A 84 0.86 1.97 12.25
N ARG A 85 -0.23 1.22 12.02
CA ARG A 85 -1.32 1.06 13.00
C ARG A 85 -0.89 0.35 14.28
N TRP A 86 0.03 -0.61 14.17
CA TRP A 86 0.57 -1.36 15.29
C TRP A 86 1.67 -0.58 16.03
N GLY A 87 2.51 0.18 15.34
CA GLY A 87 3.53 1.05 15.91
C GLY A 87 2.92 2.16 16.79
N ILE A 88 1.80 2.74 16.35
CA ILE A 88 1.00 3.66 17.18
C ILE A 88 0.45 2.96 18.45
N ARG A 89 0.37 1.62 18.48
CA ARG A 89 0.00 0.85 19.70
C ARG A 89 1.04 0.89 20.80
N GLY A 90 2.32 0.97 20.44
CA GLY A 90 3.41 0.91 21.43
C GLY A 90 3.83 2.27 21.98
N LEU A 91 3.31 3.36 21.42
CA LEU A 91 3.70 4.74 21.77
C LEU A 91 2.65 5.47 22.64
N LEU A 92 1.48 4.88 22.83
CA LEU A 92 0.43 5.31 23.77
C LEU A 92 0.38 4.33 24.94
#